data_AF-A0A382CHX4-F1
#
_entry.id   AF-A0A382CHX4-F1
#
_cell.length_a   1.000
_cell.length_b   1.000
_cell.length_c   1.000
_cell.angle_alpha   90.00
_cell.angle_beta   90.00
_cell.angle_gamma   90.00
#
_symmetry.space_group_name_H-M   'P 1'
#
loop_
_entity.id
_entity.type
_entity.pdbx_description
1 polymer ?
#
loop_
_entity_poly.entity_id
_entity_poly.type
_entity_poly.pdbx_seq_one_letter_code
_entity_poly.pdbx_strand_id
1 'polypeptide(L)' 'MSDKLIIFDTTLRDGEQSPGASMTKDEKVRIAKILEKMRVDV' A
#
# COMPACT_ATOMS: atom_id res chain seq x y z
N MET A 1 20.30 6.23 -20.54
CA MET A 1 18.93 5.82 -20.16
C MET A 1 18.83 5.96 -18.66
N SER A 2 17.77 6.55 -18.12
CA SER A 2 17.55 6.60 -16.67
C SER A 2 16.86 5.31 -16.25
N ASP A 3 17.46 4.55 -15.33
CA ASP A 3 16.82 3.38 -14.75
C ASP A 3 15.62 3.84 -13.92
N LYS A 4 14.41 3.51 -14.36
CA LYS A 4 13.19 3.81 -13.60
C LYS A 4 13.07 2.81 -12.45
N LEU A 5 13.16 3.28 -11.21
CA LEU A 5 12.77 2.50 -10.03
C LEU A 5 11.25 2.38 -9.99
N ILE A 6 10.74 1.17 -9.82
CA ILE A 6 9.32 0.88 -9.64
C ILE A 6 9.10 0.42 -8.20
N ILE A 7 8.18 1.05 -7.48
CA ILE A 7 7.80 0.64 -6.13
C ILE A 7 6.47 -0.14 -6.21
N PHE A 8 6.54 -1.44 -5.92
CA PHE A 8 5.38 -2.32 -5.79
C PHE A 8 4.99 -2.43 -4.31
N ASP A 9 3.86 -1.83 -3.93
CA ASP A 9 3.35 -1.83 -2.56
C ASP A 9 2.30 -2.92 -2.35
N THR A 10 2.54 -3.80 -1.40
CA THR A 10 1.60 -4.87 -1.02
C THR A 10 0.92 -4.62 0.32
N THR A 11 1.06 -3.43 0.91
CA THR A 11 0.68 -3.12 2.29
C THR A 11 -0.78 -3.50 2.60
N LEU A 12 -1.72 -3.14 1.71
CA LEU A 12 -3.14 -3.43 1.94
C LEU A 12 -3.50 -4.91 1.81
N ARG A 13 -2.77 -5.66 0.99
CA ARG A 13 -3.04 -7.08 0.74
C ARG A 13 -2.36 -7.94 1.79
N ASP A 14 -1.06 -7.79 1.93
CA ASP A 14 -0.24 -8.61 2.84
C ASP A 14 -0.52 -8.23 4.30
N GLY A 15 -0.81 -6.95 4.55
CA GLY A 15 -1.23 -6.47 5.87
C GLY A 15 -2.53 -7.15 6.32
N GLU A 16 -3.56 -7.22 5.47
CA GLU A 16 -4.82 -7.86 5.84
C GLU A 16 -4.69 -9.37 6.07
N GLN A 17 -3.76 -10.01 5.37
CA GLN A 17 -3.48 -11.44 5.52
C GLN A 17 -2.58 -11.76 6.72
N SER A 18 -1.93 -10.74 7.29
CA SER A 18 -1.04 -10.91 8.44
C SER A 18 -1.85 -11.07 9.74
N PRO A 19 -1.49 -12.04 10.61
CA PRO A 19 -2.18 -12.23 11.89
C PRO A 19 -2.19 -10.96 12.74
N GLY A 20 -3.38 -10.54 13.18
CA GLY A 20 -3.55 -9.35 14.03
C GLY A 20 -3.47 -8.01 13.30
N ALA A 21 -3.38 -8.00 11.97
CA ALA A 21 -3.31 -6.78 11.15
C ALA A 21 -4.55 -6.58 10.26
N SER A 22 -5.69 -7.16 10.65
CA SER A 22 -6.96 -6.95 9.97
C SER A 22 -7.35 -5.47 9.97
N MET A 23 -7.84 -4.98 8.84
CA MET A 23 -8.21 -3.58 8.65
C MET A 23 -9.69 -3.46 8.30
N THR A 24 -10.36 -2.51 8.94
CA THR A 24 -11.66 -2.03 8.50
C THR A 24 -11.56 -1.36 7.13
N LYS A 25 -12.68 -1.25 6.42
CA LYS A 25 -12.76 -0.55 5.14
C LYS A 25 -12.20 0.88 5.22
N ASP A 26 -12.50 1.60 6.30
CA ASP A 26 -12.07 2.98 6.47
C ASP A 26 -10.56 3.10 6.76
N GLU A 27 -9.97 2.12 7.44
CA GLU A 27 -8.51 2.03 7.60
C GLU A 27 -7.81 1.79 6.26
N LYS A 28 -8.35 0.88 5.44
CA LYS A 28 -7.82 0.63 4.08
C LYS A 28 -7.83 1.89 3.23
N VAL A 29 -8.93 2.64 3.24
CA VAL A 29 -9.03 3.91 2.48
C VAL A 29 -8.04 4.95 3.00
N ARG A 30 -7.83 5.04 4.32
CA ARG A 30 -6.85 5.97 4.90
C ARG A 30 -5.42 5.62 4.48
N ILE A 31 -5.04 4.34 4.54
CA ILE A 31 -3.73 3.86 4.11
C ILE A 31 -3.55 4.05 2.60
N ALA A 32 -4.55 3.72 1.78
CA ALA A 32 -4.51 3.92 0.34
C ALA A 32 -4.21 5.38 -0.05
N LYS A 33 -4.84 6.35 0.64
CA LYS A 33 -4.59 7.78 0.42
C LYS A 33 -3.17 8.22 0.81
N ILE A 34 -2.53 7.52 1.74
CA ILE A 34 -1.14 7.79 2.12
C ILE A 34 -0.20 7.24 1.04
N LEU A 35 -0.42 5.99 0.61
CA LEU A 35 0.35 5.35 -0.47
C LEU A 35 0.26 6.14 -1.78
N GLU A 36 -0.94 6.62 -2.14
CA GLU A 36 -1.16 7.50 -3.29
C GLU A 36 -0.31 8.78 -3.18
N LYS A 37 -0.32 9.45 -2.02
CA LYS A 37 0.49 10.67 -1.79
C LYS A 37 1.99 10.40 -1.88
N MET A 38 2.43 9.19 -1.53
CA MET A 38 3.82 8.74 -1.66
C MET A 38 4.21 8.39 -3.09
N ARG A 39 3.25 8.35 -4.02
CA ARG A 39 3.45 8.04 -5.45
C ARG A 39 4.11 6.68 -5.67
N VAL A 40 3.67 5.66 -4.92
CA VAL A 40 4.00 4.27 -5.25
C VAL A 40 3.45 3.92 -6.63
N ASP A 41 4.14 3.07 -7.40
CA ASP A 41 3.78 2.80 -8.79
C ASP A 41 2.63 1.79 -8.91
N VAL A 42 2.68 0.71 -8.14
CA VAL A 42 1.78 -0.46 -8.29
C VAL A 42 1.42 -1.04 -6.94
#